data_AF-R1DCT5-F1
#
_entry.id   AF-R1DCT5-F1
#
_cell.length_a   1.000
_cell.length_b   1.000
_cell.length_c   1.000
_cell.angle_alpha   90.00
_cell.angle_beta   90.00
_cell.angle_gamma   90.00
#
_symmetry.space_group_name_H-M   'P 1'
#
loop_
_entity.id
_entity.type
_entity.pdbx_description
1 polymer ?
#
loop_
_entity_poly.entity_id
_entity_poly.type
_entity_poly.pdbx_seq_one_letter_code
_entity_poly.pdbx_strand_id
1 'polypeptide(L)'
;MSPDVDSSRATLRTLLYTALAGVVIWRWHATHPPASPPPPSSVARFAQCDGSSPVLVGTHHKSGTVLLTHLLRDACRALRWTCVFNHDGGRHCASASEARVLGARICFLQHGIRFQGLAAAPPGAEAEAYRFVHAVRDPLELVLSGYSYHLRTTERWANRPERRWNGTTYRRYLNALPLEAGLLAEMRHSARDNLKTMPRLHARVGARPCTLTLRFEDFSRDWEGTLSSLWALLGVREAAQLAALARVSEKHNVYRHNTTRGRHVSSTSSDRRTAMRQLLRRNRDAIARIREVRRQIGYPRVGQEGSA
;
A
#
# COMPACT_ATOMS: atom_id res chain seq x y z
N MET A 1 -2.08 66.40 -24.00
CA MET A 1 -0.97 65.81 -24.78
C MET A 1 -0.57 64.52 -24.12
N SER A 2 -0.79 63.38 -24.78
CA SER A 2 0.01 62.13 -24.66
C SER A 2 1.25 62.28 -25.58
N PRO A 3 2.27 61.39 -25.62
CA PRO A 3 2.41 59.98 -25.16
C PRO A 3 3.43 59.82 -24.00
N ASP A 4 4.02 58.69 -23.59
CA ASP A 4 4.04 57.25 -23.99
C ASP A 4 3.65 56.36 -22.78
N VAL A 5 3.40 55.04 -22.81
CA VAL A 5 3.69 53.87 -23.69
C VAL A 5 5.05 53.16 -23.49
N ASP A 6 5.04 52.28 -22.48
CA ASP A 6 5.50 50.87 -22.52
C ASP A 6 6.90 50.50 -23.07
N SER A 7 7.78 50.01 -22.19
CA SER A 7 8.15 48.58 -22.18
C SER A 7 9.08 48.22 -21.02
N SER A 8 8.90 47.04 -20.43
CA SER A 8 9.96 46.00 -20.30
C SER A 8 9.81 45.05 -19.10
N ARG A 9 9.93 43.75 -19.42
CA ARG A 9 10.41 42.64 -18.58
C ARG A 9 9.49 42.15 -17.46
N ALA A 10 8.61 41.22 -17.85
CA ALA A 10 8.09 40.20 -16.95
C ALA A 10 9.23 39.30 -16.43
N THR A 11 9.34 39.16 -15.12
CA THR A 11 10.25 38.22 -14.46
C THR A 11 9.44 37.11 -13.77
N LEU A 12 9.59 35.88 -14.25
CA LEU A 12 8.93 34.69 -13.70
C LEU A 12 9.32 34.46 -12.23
N ARG A 13 8.37 34.63 -11.30
CA ARG A 13 8.55 34.28 -9.88
C ARG A 13 8.38 32.78 -9.66
N THR A 14 9.49 32.05 -9.62
CA THR A 14 9.56 30.69 -9.07
C THR A 14 9.30 30.72 -7.57
N LEU A 15 8.07 30.41 -7.14
CA LEU A 15 7.72 30.31 -5.72
C LEU A 15 8.17 28.97 -5.13
N LEU A 16 9.40 28.95 -4.60
CA LEU A 16 9.78 27.99 -3.56
C LEU A 16 8.95 28.27 -2.30
N TYR A 17 8.17 27.28 -1.84
CA TYR A 17 7.52 27.31 -0.53
C TYR A 17 8.22 26.35 0.43
N THR A 18 9.25 26.86 1.10
CA THR A 18 9.78 26.29 2.35
C THR A 18 8.97 26.87 3.51
N ALA A 19 8.25 26.03 4.24
CA ALA A 19 7.61 26.40 5.50
C ALA A 19 7.99 25.37 6.57
N LEU A 20 8.88 25.78 7.47
CA LEU A 20 9.27 25.02 8.65
C LEU A 20 8.14 25.07 9.69
N ALA A 21 7.82 23.93 10.29
CA ALA A 21 7.04 23.86 11.52
C ALA A 21 7.58 22.69 12.35
N GLY A 22 7.93 22.97 13.61
CA GLY A 22 8.58 22.00 14.50
C GLY A 22 7.73 20.75 14.75
N VAL A 23 8.41 19.60 14.89
CA VAL A 23 7.77 18.32 15.19
C VAL A 23 8.40 17.73 16.44
N VAL A 24 7.62 17.66 17.51
CA VAL A 24 7.98 16.88 18.70
C VAL A 24 8.03 15.39 18.32
N ILE A 25 9.14 14.75 18.66
CA ILE A 25 9.43 13.35 18.37
C ILE A 25 8.82 12.48 19.46
N TRP A 26 8.10 11.40 19.08
CA TRP A 26 7.68 10.37 20.02
C TRP A 26 7.91 8.97 19.46
N ARG A 27 8.52 8.12 20.29
CA ARG A 27 8.78 6.71 20.03
C ARG A 27 7.48 5.92 19.92
N TRP A 28 7.43 4.99 18.97
CA TRP A 28 6.49 3.88 19.05
C TRP A 28 7.01 2.89 20.10
N HIS A 29 6.57 3.03 21.35
CA HIS A 29 6.80 2.01 22.37
C HIS A 29 5.91 0.79 22.11
N ALA A 30 6.29 -0.01 21.11
CA ALA A 30 6.07 -1.44 21.25
C ALA A 30 7.12 -1.97 22.22
N THR A 31 6.64 -2.52 23.33
CA THR A 31 7.27 -3.69 23.93
C THR A 31 7.27 -4.77 22.86
N HIS A 32 8.38 -4.89 22.11
CA HIS A 32 8.50 -5.92 21.10
C HIS A 32 8.57 -7.26 21.84
N PRO A 33 7.68 -8.23 21.59
CA PRO A 33 8.03 -9.62 21.89
C PRO A 33 9.32 -9.95 21.12
N PRO A 34 10.17 -10.88 21.64
CA PRO A 34 11.35 -11.31 20.92
C PRO A 34 10.97 -11.74 19.50
N ALA A 35 11.81 -11.41 18.52
CA ALA A 35 11.55 -11.78 17.14
C ALA A 35 11.30 -13.29 17.05
N SER A 36 10.13 -13.68 16.54
CA SER A 36 9.86 -15.07 16.19
C SER A 36 10.99 -15.57 15.30
N PRO A 37 11.45 -16.84 15.44
CA PRO A 37 12.55 -17.35 14.62
C PRO A 37 12.23 -17.13 13.14
N PRO A 38 13.23 -16.76 12.32
CA PRO A 38 12.99 -16.45 10.92
C PRO A 38 12.28 -17.65 10.25
N PRO A 39 11.21 -17.42 9.47
CA PRO A 39 10.56 -18.49 8.75
C PRO A 39 11.59 -19.23 7.87
N PRO A 40 11.34 -20.52 7.53
CA PRO A 40 12.23 -21.29 6.66
C PRO A 40 12.59 -20.43 5.44
N SER A 41 13.90 -20.34 5.16
CA SER A 41 14.47 -19.20 4.43
C SER A 41 13.60 -18.83 3.23
N SER A 42 13.25 -17.55 3.13
CA SER A 42 12.31 -17.04 2.11
C SER A 42 12.64 -17.52 0.69
N VAL A 43 13.93 -17.70 0.41
CA VAL A 43 14.52 -18.28 -0.79
C VAL A 43 14.00 -19.71 -1.05
N ALA A 44 14.00 -20.59 -0.05
CA ALA A 44 13.50 -21.97 -0.15
C ALA A 44 11.99 -22.01 -0.44
N ARG A 45 11.19 -21.13 0.18
CA ARG A 45 9.73 -21.06 -0.02
C ARG A 45 9.33 -20.80 -1.48
N PHE A 46 10.17 -20.10 -2.25
CA PHE A 46 9.93 -19.73 -3.64
C PHE A 46 10.96 -20.34 -4.61
N ALA A 47 11.69 -21.37 -4.18
CA ALA A 47 12.71 -22.04 -4.98
C ALA A 47 12.12 -22.66 -6.26
N GLN A 48 10.93 -23.23 -6.14
CA GLN A 48 10.08 -23.86 -7.17
C GLN A 48 9.37 -22.88 -8.11
N CYS A 49 9.45 -21.57 -7.83
CA CYS A 49 8.82 -20.57 -8.70
C CYS A 49 9.73 -20.24 -9.87
N ASP A 50 9.17 -20.32 -11.09
CA ASP A 50 9.88 -19.92 -12.31
C ASP A 50 10.44 -18.50 -12.18
N GLY A 51 11.77 -18.43 -12.21
CA GLY A 51 12.54 -17.21 -12.10
C GLY A 51 12.45 -16.31 -13.32
N SER A 52 11.87 -16.75 -14.44
CA SER A 52 11.65 -15.96 -15.66
C SER A 52 10.26 -15.28 -15.69
N SER A 53 9.21 -15.95 -15.20
CA SER A 53 7.82 -15.48 -15.14
C SER A 53 7.67 -14.07 -14.56
N PRO A 54 6.74 -13.24 -15.10
CA PRO A 54 6.49 -11.89 -14.60
C PRO A 54 5.92 -11.90 -13.17
N VAL A 55 6.16 -10.81 -12.45
CA VAL A 55 5.60 -10.59 -11.11
C VAL A 55 4.47 -9.57 -11.18
N LEU A 56 3.28 -10.00 -10.76
CA LEU A 56 2.11 -9.14 -10.62
C LEU A 56 2.02 -8.65 -9.16
N VAL A 57 1.98 -7.34 -8.95
CA VAL A 57 1.96 -6.72 -7.63
C VAL A 57 0.63 -6.00 -7.43
N GLY A 58 -0.27 -6.64 -6.69
CA GLY A 58 -1.61 -6.13 -6.41
C GLY A 58 -1.68 -5.48 -5.03
N THR A 59 -1.98 -4.18 -4.99
CA THR A 59 -2.23 -3.45 -3.74
C THR A 59 -3.68 -3.00 -3.61
N HIS A 60 -4.07 -2.61 -2.40
CA HIS A 60 -5.36 -2.01 -2.08
C HIS A 60 -5.15 -0.57 -1.64
N HIS A 61 -6.19 0.26 -1.69
CA HIS A 61 -6.06 1.65 -1.25
C HIS A 61 -5.68 1.69 0.23
N LYS A 62 -4.59 2.40 0.52
CA LYS A 62 -3.95 2.52 1.85
C LYS A 62 -3.30 1.25 2.41
N SER A 63 -3.12 0.17 1.63
CA SER A 63 -2.36 -1.02 2.05
C SER A 63 -0.84 -0.97 1.78
N GLY A 64 -0.26 0.23 1.78
CA GLY A 64 1.19 0.42 1.54
C GLY A 64 1.60 0.72 0.10
N THR A 65 0.65 0.98 -0.81
CA THR A 65 0.90 1.29 -2.23
C THR A 65 2.08 2.22 -2.48
N VAL A 66 2.17 3.34 -1.75
CA VAL A 66 3.24 4.34 -1.93
C VAL A 66 4.61 3.75 -1.60
N LEU A 67 4.74 3.05 -0.46
CA LEU A 67 5.99 2.39 -0.06
C LEU A 67 6.44 1.37 -1.10
N LEU A 68 5.53 0.49 -1.53
CA LEU A 68 5.84 -0.54 -2.53
C LEU A 68 6.16 0.05 -3.91
N THR A 69 5.46 1.10 -4.35
CA THR A 69 5.81 1.81 -5.59
C THR A 69 7.24 2.35 -5.54
N HIS A 70 7.67 2.93 -4.40
CA HIS A 70 9.03 3.45 -4.26
C HIS A 70 10.09 2.34 -4.18
N LEU A 71 9.89 1.34 -3.32
CA LEU A 71 10.78 0.17 -3.19
C LEU A 71 10.98 -0.53 -4.54
N LEU A 72 9.88 -0.84 -5.23
CA LEU A 72 9.93 -1.60 -6.48
C LEU A 72 10.48 -0.75 -7.63
N ARG A 73 10.23 0.56 -7.70
CA ARG A 73 10.87 1.43 -8.71
C ARG A 73 12.37 1.47 -8.56
N ASP A 74 12.87 1.58 -7.34
CA ASP A 74 14.31 1.61 -7.09
C ASP A 74 14.95 0.22 -7.27
N ALA A 75 14.24 -0.86 -6.93
CA ALA A 75 14.65 -2.22 -7.29
C ALA A 75 14.74 -2.41 -8.82
N CYS A 76 13.73 -1.99 -9.58
CA CYS A 76 13.75 -2.10 -11.04
C CYS A 76 14.90 -1.31 -11.68
N ARG A 77 15.23 -0.13 -11.14
CA ARG A 77 16.42 0.64 -11.57
C ARG A 77 17.71 -0.10 -11.26
N ALA A 78 17.88 -0.56 -10.02
CA ALA A 78 19.09 -1.25 -9.56
C ALA A 78 19.35 -2.56 -10.31
N LEU A 79 18.29 -3.30 -10.67
CA LEU A 79 18.35 -4.57 -11.40
C LEU A 79 18.21 -4.41 -12.93
N ARG A 80 18.09 -3.17 -13.43
CA ARG A 80 17.86 -2.85 -14.86
C ARG A 80 16.63 -3.56 -15.46
N TRP A 81 15.58 -3.76 -14.66
CA TRP A 81 14.34 -4.42 -15.06
C TRP A 81 13.34 -3.44 -15.67
N THR A 82 12.73 -3.84 -16.80
CA THR A 82 11.51 -3.19 -17.32
C THR A 82 10.36 -3.43 -16.35
N CYS A 83 9.75 -2.37 -15.86
CA CYS A 83 8.65 -2.44 -14.90
C CYS A 83 7.56 -1.42 -15.23
N VAL A 84 6.30 -1.78 -15.00
CA VAL A 84 5.12 -0.98 -15.34
C VAL A 84 4.32 -0.71 -14.08
N PHE A 85 4.01 0.56 -13.82
CA PHE A 85 3.20 0.98 -12.69
C PHE A 85 1.97 1.73 -13.20
N ASN A 86 0.78 1.31 -12.78
CA ASN A 86 -0.50 1.82 -13.28
C ASN A 86 -0.81 3.31 -12.99
N HIS A 87 0.13 4.05 -12.41
CA HIS A 87 0.05 5.49 -12.19
C HIS A 87 0.81 6.31 -13.24
N ASP A 88 1.59 5.68 -14.13
CA ASP A 88 2.52 6.36 -15.05
C ASP A 88 1.89 6.72 -16.42
N GLY A 89 0.56 6.91 -16.45
CA GLY A 89 -0.15 7.66 -17.50
C GLY A 89 -0.20 7.08 -18.93
N GLY A 90 0.61 6.07 -19.28
CA GLY A 90 0.69 5.57 -20.66
C GLY A 90 0.89 4.06 -20.86
N ARG A 91 1.49 3.34 -19.90
CA ARG A 91 1.62 1.86 -19.96
C ARG A 91 0.92 1.20 -18.79
N HIS A 92 0.19 0.12 -19.09
CA HIS A 92 -0.53 -0.69 -18.13
C HIS A 92 -0.34 -2.18 -18.44
N CYS A 93 -0.39 -3.01 -17.41
CA CYS A 93 -0.58 -4.44 -17.53
C CYS A 93 -1.49 -4.93 -16.39
N ALA A 94 -2.51 -5.67 -16.78
CA ALA A 94 -3.53 -6.32 -15.98
C ALA A 94 -3.46 -7.85 -16.07
N SER A 95 -2.54 -8.44 -16.82
CA SER A 95 -2.28 -9.90 -16.84
C SER A 95 -0.78 -10.19 -16.90
N ALA A 96 -0.41 -11.48 -16.76
CA ALA A 96 0.96 -11.90 -17.03
C ALA A 96 1.24 -12.04 -18.55
N SER A 97 0.22 -12.22 -19.38
CA SER A 97 0.36 -12.21 -20.84
C SER A 97 0.77 -10.82 -21.35
N GLU A 98 0.08 -9.76 -20.91
CA GLU A 98 0.43 -8.37 -21.18
C GLU A 98 1.81 -8.02 -20.60
N ALA A 99 2.15 -8.54 -19.42
CA ALA A 99 3.48 -8.37 -18.84
C ALA A 99 4.58 -8.93 -19.75
N ARG A 100 4.41 -10.15 -20.31
CA ARG A 100 5.36 -10.74 -21.25
C ARG A 100 5.46 -9.95 -22.55
N VAL A 101 4.33 -9.53 -23.14
CA VAL A 101 4.31 -8.71 -24.36
C VAL A 101 5.07 -7.39 -24.18
N LEU A 102 4.99 -6.78 -23.00
CA LEU A 102 5.73 -5.56 -22.66
C LEU A 102 7.19 -5.80 -22.23
N GLY A 103 7.66 -7.04 -22.18
CA GLY A 103 8.94 -7.41 -21.55
C GLY A 103 9.02 -7.02 -20.07
N ALA A 104 7.87 -6.81 -19.42
CA ALA A 104 7.76 -6.27 -18.08
C ALA A 104 7.97 -7.35 -17.02
N ARG A 105 9.01 -7.16 -16.22
CA ARG A 105 9.37 -8.03 -15.10
C ARG A 105 8.45 -7.84 -13.90
N ILE A 106 8.00 -6.61 -13.67
CA ILE A 106 7.01 -6.26 -12.64
C ILE A 106 5.86 -5.48 -13.28
N CYS A 107 4.64 -5.92 -12.99
CA CYS A 107 3.41 -5.21 -13.26
C CYS A 107 2.76 -4.81 -11.94
N PHE A 108 2.70 -3.52 -11.66
CA PHE A 108 2.17 -2.98 -10.41
C PHE A 108 0.81 -2.32 -10.63
N LEU A 109 -0.18 -2.72 -9.81
CA LEU A 109 -1.57 -2.29 -9.93
C LEU A 109 -2.16 -1.92 -8.56
N GLN A 110 -2.41 -0.62 -8.34
CA GLN A 110 -3.30 -0.16 -7.28
C GLN A 110 -4.75 -0.60 -7.58
N HIS A 111 -5.40 -1.26 -6.61
CA HIS A 111 -6.63 -2.04 -6.75
C HIS A 111 -6.41 -3.38 -7.48
N GLY A 112 -5.44 -4.17 -7.00
CA GLY A 112 -4.98 -5.45 -7.58
C GLY A 112 -6.07 -6.49 -7.90
N ILE A 113 -7.29 -6.33 -7.37
CA ILE A 113 -8.46 -7.12 -7.77
C ILE A 113 -8.77 -7.01 -9.27
N ARG A 114 -8.29 -5.95 -9.94
CA ARG A 114 -8.45 -5.70 -11.39
C ARG A 114 -7.52 -6.52 -12.28
N PHE A 115 -6.54 -7.24 -11.72
CA PHE A 115 -5.76 -8.19 -12.52
C PHE A 115 -6.68 -9.28 -13.08
N GLN A 116 -6.59 -9.47 -14.40
CA GLN A 116 -7.17 -10.55 -15.18
C GLN A 116 -6.34 -11.84 -14.99
N GLY A 117 -6.83 -12.98 -15.47
CA GLY A 117 -6.07 -14.24 -15.48
C GLY A 117 -5.76 -14.90 -14.11
N LEU A 118 -5.87 -14.19 -12.98
CA LEU A 118 -5.43 -14.72 -11.67
C LEU A 118 -6.23 -15.92 -11.09
N ALA A 119 -7.22 -16.44 -11.81
CA ALA A 119 -7.93 -17.64 -11.35
C ALA A 119 -7.03 -18.89 -11.49
N ALA A 120 -7.46 -20.02 -10.93
CA ALA A 120 -6.97 -21.31 -11.43
C ALA A 120 -7.40 -21.46 -12.90
N ALA A 121 -6.58 -22.11 -13.71
CA ALA A 121 -7.01 -22.50 -15.04
C ALA A 121 -8.14 -23.55 -14.95
N PRO A 122 -9.03 -23.63 -15.95
CA PRO A 122 -9.92 -24.77 -16.11
C PRO A 122 -9.15 -26.10 -16.14
N PRO A 123 -9.74 -27.22 -15.73
CA PRO A 123 -9.17 -28.55 -15.93
C PRO A 123 -8.78 -28.75 -17.41
N GLY A 124 -7.55 -29.23 -17.65
CA GLY A 124 -7.02 -29.44 -19.00
C GLY A 124 -6.42 -28.20 -19.69
N ALA A 125 -6.49 -27.01 -19.09
CA ALA A 125 -5.78 -25.82 -19.58
C ALA A 125 -4.55 -25.52 -18.72
N GLU A 126 -3.44 -25.13 -19.35
CA GLU A 126 -2.27 -24.67 -18.61
C GLU A 126 -2.54 -23.35 -17.89
N ALA A 127 -2.24 -23.31 -16.60
CA ALA A 127 -2.32 -22.08 -15.83
C ALA A 127 -1.16 -21.16 -16.21
N GLU A 128 -1.48 -19.93 -16.63
CA GLU A 128 -0.49 -18.91 -16.91
C GLU A 128 0.50 -18.79 -15.72
N ALA A 129 1.79 -19.00 -16.03
CA ALA A 129 2.85 -18.90 -15.05
C ALA A 129 3.07 -17.43 -14.66
N TYR A 130 2.92 -17.12 -13.38
CA TYR A 130 3.19 -15.81 -12.81
C TYR A 130 3.47 -15.93 -11.32
N ARG A 131 4.15 -14.92 -10.78
CA ARG A 131 4.40 -14.76 -9.34
C ARG A 131 3.59 -13.56 -8.83
N PHE A 132 3.08 -13.62 -7.61
CA PHE A 132 2.10 -12.64 -7.12
C PHE A 132 2.47 -12.05 -5.77
N VAL A 133 2.55 -10.73 -5.67
CA VAL A 133 2.59 -10.01 -4.39
C VAL A 133 1.19 -9.47 -4.11
N HIS A 134 0.54 -10.00 -3.08
CA HIS A 134 -0.72 -9.47 -2.56
C HIS A 134 -0.45 -8.58 -1.36
N ALA A 135 -0.39 -7.26 -1.57
CA ALA A 135 -0.11 -6.29 -0.51
C ALA A 135 -1.38 -5.96 0.28
N VAL A 136 -1.50 -6.53 1.47
CA VAL A 136 -2.62 -6.34 2.40
C VAL A 136 -2.21 -5.47 3.59
N ARG A 137 -3.20 -5.02 4.35
CA ARG A 137 -3.01 -4.28 5.58
C ARG A 137 -4.10 -4.67 6.57
N ASP A 138 -3.83 -4.52 7.86
CA ASP A 138 -4.85 -4.72 8.87
C ASP A 138 -6.13 -3.89 8.55
N PRO A 139 -7.33 -4.51 8.52
CA PRO A 139 -8.60 -3.84 8.24
C PRO A 139 -8.93 -2.64 9.13
N LEU A 140 -8.55 -2.65 10.41
CA LEU A 140 -8.74 -1.49 11.30
C LEU A 140 -7.77 -0.37 10.90
N GLU A 141 -6.47 -0.66 10.81
CA GLU A 141 -5.46 0.33 10.43
C GLU A 141 -5.69 0.91 9.02
N LEU A 142 -6.24 0.13 8.09
CA LEU A 142 -6.65 0.58 6.76
C LEU A 142 -7.75 1.63 6.86
N VAL A 143 -8.83 1.39 7.62
CA VAL A 143 -9.93 2.36 7.81
C VAL A 143 -9.42 3.63 8.50
N LEU A 144 -8.58 3.50 9.53
CA LEU A 144 -7.97 4.65 10.20
C LEU A 144 -7.10 5.47 9.25
N SER A 145 -6.33 4.79 8.39
CA SER A 145 -5.49 5.43 7.36
C SER A 145 -6.31 6.06 6.24
N GLY A 146 -7.45 5.46 5.87
CA GLY A 146 -8.40 6.01 4.90
C GLY A 146 -9.01 7.31 5.41
N TYR A 147 -9.58 7.29 6.62
CA TYR A 147 -10.21 8.46 7.24
C TYR A 147 -9.24 9.65 7.34
N SER A 148 -8.07 9.45 7.95
CA SER A 148 -7.07 10.52 8.10
C SER A 148 -6.47 11.00 6.77
N TYR A 149 -6.61 10.23 5.68
CA TYR A 149 -6.24 10.67 4.34
C TYR A 149 -7.37 11.44 3.66
N HIS A 150 -8.61 10.91 3.68
CA HIS A 150 -9.76 11.51 3.02
C HIS A 150 -10.19 12.86 3.60
N LEU A 151 -9.87 13.17 4.86
CA LEU A 151 -10.05 14.52 5.41
C LEU A 151 -9.24 15.60 4.64
N ARG A 152 -8.10 15.23 4.02
CA ARG A 152 -7.16 16.16 3.36
C ARG A 152 -6.76 15.75 1.94
N THR A 153 -7.49 14.84 1.32
CA THR A 153 -7.14 14.26 0.01
C THR A 153 -7.28 15.27 -1.14
N THR A 154 -6.42 15.11 -2.15
CA THR A 154 -6.51 15.78 -3.47
C THR A 154 -7.02 14.84 -4.57
N GLU A 155 -7.39 13.59 -4.25
CA GLU A 155 -7.92 12.64 -5.23
C GLU A 155 -9.22 13.20 -5.88
N ARG A 156 -9.28 13.14 -7.21
CA ARG A 156 -10.36 13.73 -8.02
C ARG A 156 -11.75 13.24 -7.60
N TRP A 157 -11.90 11.95 -7.31
CA TRP A 157 -13.18 11.37 -6.92
C TRP A 157 -13.70 11.90 -5.57
N ALA A 158 -12.81 12.06 -4.58
CA ALA A 158 -13.18 12.53 -3.24
C ALA A 158 -13.42 14.05 -3.17
N ASN A 159 -12.99 14.76 -4.22
CA ASN A 159 -13.20 16.20 -4.42
C ASN A 159 -14.28 16.50 -5.47
N ARG A 160 -14.94 15.49 -6.04
CA ARG A 160 -16.11 15.68 -6.91
C ARG A 160 -17.39 15.78 -6.04
N PRO A 161 -18.26 16.77 -6.27
CA PRO A 161 -19.62 16.82 -5.71
C PRO A 161 -20.45 15.59 -6.12
N GLU A 162 -21.20 14.98 -5.20
CA GLU A 162 -22.13 13.89 -5.53
C GLU A 162 -23.43 13.91 -4.72
N ARG A 163 -24.54 13.46 -5.34
CA ARG A 163 -25.89 13.42 -4.74
C ARG A 163 -25.94 12.65 -3.41
N ARG A 164 -25.17 11.57 -3.28
CA ARG A 164 -25.08 10.75 -2.04
C ARG A 164 -24.45 11.47 -0.84
N TRP A 165 -23.91 12.67 -1.05
CA TRP A 165 -23.38 13.56 -0.02
C TRP A 165 -24.07 14.93 -0.11
N ASN A 166 -25.34 14.97 -0.48
CA ASN A 166 -26.16 16.19 -0.60
C ASN A 166 -25.51 17.28 -1.48
N GLY A 167 -24.86 16.88 -2.57
CA GLY A 167 -24.17 17.81 -3.48
C GLY A 167 -22.84 18.35 -2.96
N THR A 168 -22.33 17.89 -1.81
CA THR A 168 -20.96 18.17 -1.37
C THR A 168 -19.97 17.09 -1.83
N THR A 169 -18.68 17.32 -1.58
CA THR A 169 -17.60 16.36 -1.88
C THR A 169 -17.40 15.38 -0.73
N TYR A 170 -16.86 14.18 -0.98
CA TYR A 170 -16.58 13.21 0.09
C TYR A 170 -15.69 13.80 1.19
N ARG A 171 -14.66 14.57 0.80
CA ARG A 171 -13.79 15.28 1.74
C ARG A 171 -14.58 16.23 2.64
N ARG A 172 -15.46 17.07 2.07
CA ARG A 172 -16.28 18.01 2.85
C ARG A 172 -17.26 17.27 3.75
N TYR A 173 -17.91 16.23 3.24
CA TYR A 173 -18.81 15.36 4.01
C TYR A 173 -18.12 14.74 5.24
N LEU A 174 -16.92 14.16 5.09
CA LEU A 174 -16.19 13.59 6.23
C LEU A 174 -15.70 14.64 7.24
N ASN A 175 -15.34 15.85 6.80
CA ASN A 175 -14.92 16.93 7.70
C ASN A 175 -16.08 17.56 8.47
N ALA A 176 -17.32 17.46 7.97
CA ALA A 176 -18.51 17.96 8.65
C ALA A 176 -19.07 16.99 9.72
N LEU A 177 -18.58 15.75 9.77
CA LEU A 177 -19.06 14.74 10.73
C LEU A 177 -18.25 14.74 12.03
N PRO A 178 -18.89 14.53 13.20
CA PRO A 178 -18.20 14.15 14.43
C PRO A 178 -17.29 12.93 14.22
N LEU A 179 -16.19 12.84 14.97
CA LEU A 179 -15.13 11.85 14.76
C LEU A 179 -15.64 10.42 14.59
N GLU A 180 -16.52 9.95 15.48
CA GLU A 180 -17.09 8.60 15.40
C GLU A 180 -17.96 8.40 14.14
N ALA A 181 -18.86 9.34 13.85
CA ALA A 181 -19.69 9.28 12.64
C ALA A 181 -18.83 9.30 11.35
N GLY A 182 -17.76 10.09 11.33
CA GLY A 182 -16.79 10.13 10.23
C GLY A 182 -16.01 8.82 10.06
N LEU A 183 -15.59 8.17 11.16
CA LEU A 183 -14.97 6.84 11.13
C LEU A 183 -15.94 5.77 10.62
N LEU A 184 -17.21 5.80 11.04
CA LEU A 184 -18.23 4.86 10.55
C LEU A 184 -18.60 5.11 9.08
N ALA A 185 -18.59 6.36 8.63
CA ALA A 185 -18.74 6.70 7.21
C ALA A 185 -17.57 6.15 6.37
N GLU A 186 -16.33 6.32 6.82
CA GLU A 186 -15.15 5.74 6.16
C GLU A 186 -15.15 4.21 6.20
N MET A 187 -15.58 3.60 7.31
CA MET A 187 -15.75 2.15 7.42
C MET A 187 -16.76 1.65 6.36
N ARG A 188 -17.89 2.33 6.18
CA ARG A 188 -18.89 2.01 5.14
C ARG A 188 -18.37 2.21 3.72
N HIS A 189 -17.53 3.22 3.49
CA HIS A 189 -16.84 3.42 2.21
C HIS A 189 -15.86 2.26 1.95
N SER A 190 -15.00 1.96 2.92
CA SER A 190 -14.02 0.88 2.87
C SER A 190 -14.68 -0.51 2.73
N ALA A 191 -15.86 -0.72 3.30
CA ALA A 191 -16.69 -1.93 3.13
C ALA A 191 -17.15 -2.17 1.68
N ARG A 192 -17.27 -1.11 0.87
CA ARG A 192 -17.65 -1.21 -0.55
C ARG A 192 -16.44 -1.42 -1.48
N ASP A 193 -15.25 -1.04 -1.03
CA ASP A 193 -13.97 -1.22 -1.74
C ASP A 193 -13.03 -2.18 -0.98
N ASN A 194 -12.03 -1.68 -0.25
CA ASN A 194 -10.87 -2.46 0.22
C ASN A 194 -11.22 -3.63 1.15
N LEU A 195 -12.19 -3.47 2.06
CA LEU A 195 -12.65 -4.53 2.97
C LEU A 195 -13.56 -5.57 2.29
N LYS A 196 -13.86 -5.38 1.00
CA LYS A 196 -14.50 -6.36 0.10
C LYS A 196 -13.49 -6.94 -0.89
N THR A 197 -12.55 -6.13 -1.39
CA THR A 197 -11.59 -6.55 -2.42
C THR A 197 -10.37 -7.28 -1.86
N MET A 198 -9.89 -6.96 -0.66
CA MET A 198 -8.80 -7.69 0.00
C MET A 198 -9.10 -9.19 0.18
N PRO A 199 -10.18 -9.61 0.85
CA PRO A 199 -10.47 -11.04 1.04
C PRO A 199 -10.79 -11.75 -0.28
N ARG A 200 -11.45 -11.07 -1.24
CA ARG A 200 -11.71 -11.64 -2.58
C ARG A 200 -10.43 -11.91 -3.36
N LEU A 201 -9.47 -10.99 -3.32
CA LEU A 201 -8.18 -11.21 -3.98
C LEU A 201 -7.40 -12.30 -3.23
N HIS A 202 -7.39 -12.28 -1.89
CA HIS A 202 -6.73 -13.29 -1.08
C HIS A 202 -7.23 -14.71 -1.40
N ALA A 203 -8.55 -14.93 -1.44
CA ALA A 203 -9.13 -16.21 -1.82
C ALA A 203 -8.76 -16.65 -3.26
N ARG A 204 -8.59 -15.70 -4.19
CA ARG A 204 -8.24 -15.97 -5.59
C ARG A 204 -6.77 -16.35 -5.79
N VAL A 205 -5.84 -15.81 -4.98
CA VAL A 205 -4.38 -16.04 -5.17
C VAL A 205 -3.69 -16.79 -4.05
N GLY A 206 -4.29 -16.89 -2.86
CA GLY A 206 -3.63 -17.34 -1.63
C GLY A 206 -3.22 -18.81 -1.61
N ALA A 207 -3.93 -19.66 -2.35
CA ALA A 207 -3.60 -21.08 -2.51
C ALA A 207 -2.51 -21.35 -3.57
N ARG A 208 -2.06 -20.34 -4.33
CA ARG A 208 -1.02 -20.53 -5.35
C ARG A 208 0.37 -20.53 -4.68
N PRO A 209 1.27 -21.47 -5.03
CA PRO A 209 2.58 -21.60 -4.36
C PRO A 209 3.47 -20.36 -4.53
N CYS A 210 3.33 -19.68 -5.67
CA CYS A 210 4.09 -18.49 -6.02
C CYS A 210 3.40 -17.17 -5.65
N THR A 211 2.71 -17.16 -4.51
CA THR A 211 2.07 -15.96 -3.94
C THR A 211 2.71 -15.60 -2.59
N LEU A 212 3.09 -14.32 -2.45
CA LEU A 212 3.41 -13.68 -1.18
C LEU A 212 2.25 -12.77 -0.77
N THR A 213 1.53 -13.12 0.29
CA THR A 213 0.67 -12.17 1.00
C THR A 213 1.58 -11.32 1.89
N LEU A 214 1.79 -10.07 1.51
CA LEU A 214 2.70 -9.12 2.16
C LEU A 214 1.87 -8.18 3.04
N ARG A 215 2.08 -8.19 4.36
CA ARG A 215 1.32 -7.31 5.27
C ARG A 215 2.10 -6.03 5.49
N PHE A 216 1.41 -4.88 5.43
CA PHE A 216 2.06 -3.60 5.68
C PHE A 216 2.68 -3.52 7.08
N GLU A 217 2.07 -4.21 8.05
CA GLU A 217 2.55 -4.35 9.44
C GLU A 217 3.76 -5.29 9.59
N ASP A 218 4.17 -6.04 8.56
CA ASP A 218 5.41 -6.84 8.60
C ASP A 218 6.64 -5.91 8.54
N PHE A 219 6.63 -4.89 7.67
CA PHE A 219 7.72 -3.90 7.54
C PHE A 219 8.08 -3.18 8.84
N SER A 220 7.10 -2.93 9.72
CA SER A 220 7.32 -2.30 11.03
C SER A 220 7.86 -3.24 12.10
N ARG A 221 7.71 -4.56 11.92
CA ARG A 221 8.14 -5.59 12.87
C ARG A 221 9.49 -6.17 12.51
N ASP A 222 9.69 -6.43 11.22
CA ASP A 222 10.92 -6.99 10.66
C ASP A 222 11.10 -6.45 9.23
N TRP A 223 11.76 -5.31 9.11
CA TRP A 223 12.03 -4.67 7.82
C TRP A 223 12.85 -5.57 6.88
N GLU A 224 13.88 -6.23 7.42
CA GLU A 224 14.86 -6.99 6.63
C GLU A 224 14.30 -8.33 6.16
N GLY A 225 13.64 -9.11 7.02
CA GLY A 225 12.97 -10.35 6.64
C GLY A 225 11.74 -10.12 5.75
N THR A 226 11.04 -8.99 5.90
CA THR A 226 9.96 -8.58 4.98
C THR A 226 10.51 -8.31 3.58
N LEU A 227 11.60 -7.54 3.46
CA LEU A 227 12.26 -7.28 2.18
C LEU A 227 12.88 -8.55 1.59
N SER A 228 13.55 -9.38 2.39
CA SER A 228 14.08 -10.68 1.98
C SER A 228 13.00 -11.58 1.40
N SER A 229 11.82 -11.62 2.02
CA SER A 229 10.64 -12.36 1.51
C SER A 229 10.14 -11.84 0.16
N LEU A 230 10.13 -10.51 -0.03
CA LEU A 230 9.80 -9.89 -1.30
C LEU A 230 10.83 -10.24 -2.38
N TRP A 231 12.13 -10.07 -2.11
CA TRP A 231 13.22 -10.31 -3.06
C TRP A 231 13.33 -11.77 -3.47
N ALA A 232 13.12 -12.71 -2.54
CA ALA A 232 13.04 -14.13 -2.83
C ALA A 232 11.91 -14.45 -3.83
N LEU A 233 10.70 -13.89 -3.63
CA LEU A 233 9.61 -14.05 -4.61
C LEU A 233 9.94 -13.39 -5.95
N LEU A 234 10.60 -12.21 -5.96
CA LEU A 234 11.06 -11.57 -7.20
C LEU A 234 12.17 -12.39 -7.91
N GLY A 235 12.70 -13.43 -7.27
CA GLY A 235 13.70 -14.34 -7.84
C GLY A 235 15.11 -13.79 -7.78
N VAL A 236 15.36 -12.80 -6.93
CA VAL A 236 16.68 -12.20 -6.73
C VAL A 236 17.47 -13.11 -5.78
N ARG A 237 18.50 -13.77 -6.30
CA ARG A 237 19.30 -14.75 -5.54
C ARG A 237 20.79 -14.37 -5.42
N GLU A 238 21.30 -13.53 -6.31
CA GLU A 238 22.70 -13.11 -6.30
C GLU A 238 23.00 -12.15 -5.14
N ALA A 239 24.07 -12.43 -4.39
CA ALA A 239 24.47 -11.60 -3.24
C ALA A 239 24.74 -10.13 -3.61
N ALA A 240 25.34 -9.87 -4.78
CA ALA A 240 25.59 -8.52 -5.27
C ALA A 240 24.29 -7.74 -5.55
N GLN A 241 23.29 -8.41 -6.14
CA GLN A 241 21.95 -7.84 -6.38
C GLN A 241 21.23 -7.57 -5.06
N LEU A 242 21.23 -8.52 -4.12
CA LEU A 242 20.64 -8.36 -2.79
C LEU A 242 21.27 -7.20 -2.00
N ALA A 243 22.61 -7.06 -2.05
CA ALA A 243 23.31 -5.93 -1.43
C ALA A 243 22.96 -4.58 -2.09
N ALA A 244 22.78 -4.53 -3.41
CA ALA A 244 22.31 -3.33 -4.10
C ALA A 244 20.86 -2.98 -3.69
N LEU A 245 19.98 -3.98 -3.61
CA LEU A 245 18.60 -3.80 -3.16
C LEU A 245 18.50 -3.31 -1.72
N ALA A 246 19.31 -3.86 -0.80
CA ALA A 246 19.36 -3.40 0.58
C ALA A 246 19.71 -1.90 0.66
N ARG A 247 20.77 -1.46 -0.04
CA ARG A 247 21.18 -0.05 -0.08
C ARG A 247 20.09 0.88 -0.63
N VAL A 248 19.44 0.54 -1.75
CA VAL A 248 18.39 1.42 -2.32
C VAL A 248 17.07 1.38 -1.55
N SER A 249 16.82 0.32 -0.79
CA SER A 249 15.60 0.16 0.02
C SER A 249 15.69 0.92 1.33
N GLU A 250 16.87 0.97 1.95
CA GLU A 250 17.05 1.48 3.32
C GLU A 250 16.60 2.94 3.50
N LYS A 251 16.74 3.78 2.47
CA LYS A 251 16.21 5.17 2.48
C LYS A 251 14.68 5.27 2.61
N HIS A 252 13.96 4.17 2.37
CA HIS A 252 12.50 4.06 2.54
C HIS A 252 12.10 3.48 3.91
N ASN A 253 13.08 3.11 4.75
CA ASN A 253 12.87 2.59 6.10
C ASN A 253 12.47 3.72 7.07
N VAL A 254 11.21 4.12 7.01
CA VAL A 254 10.59 5.14 7.88
C VAL A 254 10.47 4.72 9.36
N TYR A 255 10.86 3.49 9.70
CA TYR A 255 10.88 2.98 11.07
C TYR A 255 12.25 3.17 11.74
N ARG A 256 13.33 3.14 10.96
CA ARG A 256 14.69 3.42 11.42
C ARG A 256 15.08 4.89 11.26
N HIS A 257 14.72 5.51 10.13
CA HIS A 257 15.15 6.87 9.80
C HIS A 257 14.06 7.89 10.10
N ASN A 258 14.41 8.94 10.85
CA ASN A 258 13.53 10.08 11.14
C ASN A 258 13.41 11.04 9.93
N THR A 259 13.10 10.49 8.75
CA THR A 259 13.02 11.25 7.50
C THR A 259 11.84 12.23 7.48
N THR A 260 12.04 13.34 6.78
CA THR A 260 11.03 14.40 6.59
C THR A 260 9.73 13.84 6.00
N ARG A 261 8.62 14.04 6.71
CA ARG A 261 7.33 13.39 6.45
C ARG A 261 6.74 13.81 5.09
N GLY A 262 6.83 12.91 4.10
CA GLY A 262 6.06 13.04 2.86
C GLY A 262 4.54 13.04 3.11
N ARG A 263 3.75 13.67 2.23
CA ARG A 263 2.29 13.86 2.38
C ARG A 263 1.49 12.57 2.69
N HIS A 264 2.02 11.42 2.29
CA HIS A 264 1.40 10.10 2.45
C HIS A 264 1.71 9.40 3.79
N VAL A 265 2.66 9.91 4.58
CA VAL A 265 2.87 9.46 5.97
C VAL A 265 1.78 10.10 6.85
N SER A 266 1.09 9.29 7.67
CA SER A 266 0.07 9.77 8.60
C SER A 266 0.75 10.42 9.81
N SER A 267 0.72 11.75 9.88
CA SER A 267 1.19 12.55 11.01
C SER A 267 0.16 12.67 12.15
N THR A 268 -0.82 11.77 12.19
CA THR A 268 -1.88 11.76 13.21
C THR A 268 -1.24 11.40 14.55
N SER A 269 -1.42 12.21 15.59
CA SER A 269 -0.86 11.96 16.91
C SER A 269 -1.24 10.58 17.44
N SER A 270 -0.37 9.98 18.26
CA SER A 270 -0.58 8.67 18.86
C SER A 270 -1.95 8.61 19.55
N ASP A 271 -2.27 9.64 20.33
CA ASP A 271 -3.51 9.76 21.10
C ASP A 271 -4.74 9.81 20.20
N ARG A 272 -4.69 10.57 19.10
CA ARG A 272 -5.81 10.61 18.13
C ARG A 272 -5.98 9.28 17.42
N ARG A 273 -4.91 8.56 17.05
CA ARG A 273 -5.04 7.19 16.51
C ARG A 273 -5.59 6.23 17.56
N THR A 274 -5.18 6.34 18.82
CA THR A 274 -5.67 5.52 19.93
C THR A 274 -7.16 5.77 20.20
N ALA A 275 -7.61 7.02 20.24
CA ALA A 275 -9.03 7.37 20.33
C ALA A 275 -9.84 6.80 19.14
N MET A 276 -9.33 6.93 17.91
CA MET A 276 -9.96 6.34 16.72
C MET A 276 -10.09 4.81 16.80
N ARG A 277 -9.07 4.10 17.33
CA ARG A 277 -9.15 2.65 17.61
C ARG A 277 -10.20 2.31 18.65
N GLN A 278 -10.26 3.08 19.75
CA GLN A 278 -11.22 2.84 20.82
C GLN A 278 -12.67 3.00 20.33
N LEU A 279 -12.96 4.05 19.55
CA LEU A 279 -14.30 4.27 18.97
C LEU A 279 -14.73 3.09 18.07
N LEU A 280 -13.90 2.68 17.11
CA LEU A 280 -14.22 1.54 16.24
C LEU A 280 -14.28 0.19 16.98
N ARG A 281 -13.57 0.03 18.10
CA ARG A 281 -13.66 -1.18 18.96
C ARG A 281 -14.94 -1.21 19.81
N ARG A 282 -15.51 -0.06 20.18
CA ARG A 282 -16.79 0.03 20.91
C ARG A 282 -18.00 -0.26 20.01
N ASN A 283 -17.92 0.10 18.72
CA ASN A 283 -18.97 -0.19 17.76
C ASN A 283 -18.99 -1.69 17.37
N ARG A 284 -20.01 -2.43 17.83
CA ARG A 284 -20.13 -3.89 17.66
C ARG A 284 -20.10 -4.35 16.20
N ASP A 285 -20.82 -3.66 15.31
CA ASP A 285 -20.91 -4.05 13.90
C ASP A 285 -19.61 -3.79 13.15
N ALA A 286 -18.97 -2.64 13.39
CA ALA A 286 -17.69 -2.29 12.81
C ALA A 286 -16.60 -3.29 13.23
N ILE A 287 -16.51 -3.61 14.52
CA ILE A 287 -15.49 -4.55 15.01
C ILE A 287 -15.77 -6.00 14.58
N ALA A 288 -17.04 -6.42 14.48
CA ALA A 288 -17.41 -7.71 13.91
C ALA A 288 -16.98 -7.81 12.45
N ARG A 289 -17.24 -6.77 11.63
CA ARG A 289 -16.82 -6.74 10.23
C ARG A 289 -15.29 -6.71 10.07
N ILE A 290 -14.57 -5.97 10.91
CA ILE A 290 -13.10 -5.95 10.94
C ILE A 290 -12.54 -7.34 11.26
N ARG A 291 -13.08 -8.00 12.30
CA ARG A 291 -12.68 -9.36 12.70
C ARG A 291 -12.92 -10.38 11.59
N GLU A 292 -14.06 -10.29 10.91
CA GLU A 292 -14.38 -11.19 9.79
C GLU A 292 -13.42 -11.00 8.61
N VAL A 293 -13.14 -9.76 8.21
CA VAL A 293 -12.18 -9.52 7.13
C VAL A 293 -10.78 -10.01 7.53
N ARG A 294 -10.32 -9.77 8.77
CA ARG A 294 -9.04 -10.30 9.27
C ARG A 294 -8.94 -11.82 9.17
N ARG A 295 -9.99 -12.53 9.59
CA ARG A 295 -10.10 -14.00 9.46
C ARG A 295 -9.94 -14.44 8.00
N GLN A 296 -10.63 -13.76 7.08
CA GLN A 296 -10.58 -14.05 5.64
C GLN A 296 -9.23 -13.75 4.96
N ILE A 297 -8.33 -12.97 5.59
CA ILE A 297 -6.96 -12.70 5.08
C ILE A 297 -5.84 -13.22 6.02
N GLY A 298 -6.18 -14.16 6.91
CA GLY A 298 -5.24 -14.88 7.77
C GLY A 298 -4.56 -14.04 8.87
N TYR A 299 -5.11 -12.88 9.24
CA TYR A 299 -4.61 -12.10 10.38
C TYR A 299 -5.04 -12.77 11.71
N PRO A 300 -4.24 -12.66 12.79
CA PRO A 300 -4.66 -13.09 14.13
C PRO A 300 -5.90 -12.30 14.59
N ARG A 301 -6.56 -12.75 15.66
CA ARG A 301 -7.75 -12.04 16.19
C ARG A 301 -7.35 -10.63 16.66
N VAL A 302 -8.29 -9.68 16.60
CA VAL A 302 -8.04 -8.30 17.07
C VAL A 302 -7.73 -8.32 18.57
N GLY A 303 -6.61 -7.72 18.99
CA GLY A 303 -6.11 -7.78 20.37
C GLY A 303 -5.15 -8.93 20.65
N GLN A 304 -4.86 -9.79 19.67
CA GLN A 304 -3.80 -10.82 19.71
C GLN A 304 -2.64 -10.47 18.76
N GLU A 305 -2.43 -9.17 18.47
CA GLU A 305 -1.29 -8.70 17.70
C GLU A 305 0.00 -8.86 18.52
N GLY A 306 0.80 -9.89 18.23
CA GLY A 306 2.05 -10.20 18.94
C GLY A 306 2.02 -11.46 19.81
N SER A 307 0.92 -12.23 19.79
CA SER A 307 0.79 -13.52 20.48
C SER A 307 1.02 -14.69 19.51
N ALA A 308 2.24 -14.82 18.99
CA ALA A 308 2.66 -15.90 18.09
C ALA A 308 4.03 -16.44 18.53
#